data_AF-A0A976XIV5-F1
#
_entry.id   AF-A0A976XIV5-F1
#
_cell.length_a   1.000
_cell.length_b   1.000
_cell.length_c   1.000
_cell.angle_alpha   90.00
_cell.angle_beta   90.00
_cell.angle_gamma   90.00
#
_symmetry.space_group_name_H-M   'P 1'
#
loop_
_entity.id
_entity.type
_entity.pdbx_description
1 polymer ?
#
loop_
_entity_poly.entity_id
_entity_poly.type
_entity_poly.pdbx_seq_one_letter_code
_entity_poly.pdbx_strand_id
1 'polypeptide(L)'
;MNSDTDHSNWNIIYPSYLDKDSTTSQGRKVSLSIAVSKPTLDEIKSVLEHLNVPHIVEPRKRYPRNWLVPGRVRVYLGDSSDANGANASTNKGSTSTTAPDSTNGTNNVSKKRTKKQLLNEIATLISQLKTRQTSISSTKSSTDKGSGTSTSSKKKPGKKKR
;
A
#
# COMPACT_ATOMS: atom_id res chain seq x y z
N MET A 1 32.61 2.24 3.42
CA MET A 1 31.72 1.93 2.27
C MET A 1 31.20 3.25 1.73
N ASN A 2 31.46 3.53 0.46
CA ASN A 2 31.27 4.84 -0.20
C ASN A 2 29.92 5.49 0.14
N SER A 3 29.96 6.51 0.98
CA SER A 3 28.81 7.29 1.46
C SER A 3 28.55 8.55 0.62
N ASP A 4 29.30 8.75 -0.48
CA ASP A 4 29.29 10.00 -1.24
C ASP A 4 28.23 10.04 -2.35
N THR A 5 27.40 9.00 -2.48
CA THR A 5 26.26 9.07 -3.41
C THR A 5 25.16 9.89 -2.76
N ASP A 6 24.92 11.10 -3.27
CA ASP A 6 23.83 11.93 -2.79
C ASP A 6 22.47 11.34 -3.22
N HIS A 7 21.78 10.75 -2.25
CA HIS A 7 20.44 10.19 -2.45
C HIS A 7 19.32 11.20 -2.19
N SER A 8 19.65 12.49 -1.98
CA SER A 8 18.68 13.55 -1.66
C SER A 8 17.58 13.68 -2.71
N ASN A 9 17.94 13.53 -3.99
CA ASN A 9 17.01 13.64 -5.11
C ASN A 9 16.21 12.36 -5.40
N TRP A 10 16.44 11.27 -4.66
CA TRP A 10 15.72 10.02 -4.87
C TRP A 10 14.27 10.13 -4.38
N ASN A 11 13.38 9.40 -5.06
CA ASN A 11 11.97 9.41 -4.73
C ASN A 11 11.71 8.68 -3.40
N ILE A 12 10.99 9.35 -2.51
CA ILE A 12 10.62 8.77 -1.21
C ILE A 12 9.30 8.00 -1.29
N ILE A 13 9.29 6.78 -0.77
CA ILE A 13 8.12 5.93 -0.56
C ILE A 13 7.99 5.61 0.94
N TYR A 14 6.83 5.89 1.52
CA TYR A 14 6.47 5.45 2.87
C TYR A 14 5.47 4.30 2.79
N PRO A 15 5.46 3.37 3.75
CA PRO A 15 4.44 2.31 3.78
C PRO A 15 3.01 2.85 3.80
N SER A 16 2.74 3.95 4.52
CA SER A 16 1.43 4.59 4.56
C SER A 16 0.89 5.07 3.20
N TYR A 17 1.73 5.15 2.16
CA TYR A 17 1.26 5.49 0.80
C TYR A 17 0.44 4.37 0.17
N LEU A 18 0.73 3.12 0.54
CA LEU A 18 0.10 1.91 0.01
C LEU A 18 -1.00 1.39 0.93
N ASP A 19 -1.08 1.93 2.14
CA ASP A 19 -1.97 1.45 3.19
C ASP A 19 -3.45 1.70 2.85
N LYS A 20 -4.24 0.63 2.90
CA LYS A 20 -5.69 0.65 2.66
C LYS A 20 -6.46 1.31 3.80
N ASP A 21 -5.98 1.14 5.03
CA ASP A 21 -6.65 1.61 6.24
C ASP A 21 -6.46 3.12 6.44
N SER A 22 -5.36 3.67 5.90
CA SER A 22 -5.11 5.11 5.85
C SER A 22 -5.94 5.80 4.76
N THR A 23 -6.62 6.91 5.07
CA THR A 23 -7.34 7.74 4.08
C THR A 23 -6.39 8.52 3.16
N THR A 24 -6.94 9.13 2.10
CA THR A 24 -6.17 10.06 1.24
C THR A 24 -5.64 11.26 2.04
N SER A 25 -6.45 11.78 2.98
CA SER A 25 -6.01 12.85 3.90
C SER A 25 -4.95 12.37 4.88
N GLN A 26 -4.89 11.08 5.22
CA GLN A 26 -3.85 10.47 6.05
C GLN A 26 -2.57 10.08 5.28
N GLY A 27 -2.57 10.23 3.95
CA GLY A 27 -1.36 10.10 3.13
C GLY A 27 -1.35 8.93 2.15
N ARG A 28 -2.43 8.14 2.07
CA ARG A 28 -2.57 7.12 1.02
C ARG A 28 -2.46 7.75 -0.36
N LYS A 29 -1.65 7.15 -1.23
CA LYS A 29 -1.40 7.60 -2.60
C LYS A 29 -1.92 6.64 -3.66
N VAL A 30 -2.36 5.44 -3.31
CA VAL A 30 -2.95 4.47 -4.25
C VAL A 30 -4.48 4.43 -4.13
N SER A 31 -5.15 3.88 -5.15
CA SER A 31 -6.61 3.66 -5.08
C SER A 31 -6.95 2.56 -4.07
N LEU A 32 -8.13 2.62 -3.48
CA LEU A 32 -8.59 1.64 -2.47
C LEU A 32 -8.65 0.20 -3.01
N SER A 33 -8.90 0.03 -4.32
CA SER A 33 -9.01 -1.28 -4.97
C SER A 33 -7.68 -2.04 -5.02
N ILE A 34 -6.55 -1.31 -5.10
CA ILE A 34 -5.20 -1.90 -5.17
C ILE A 34 -4.42 -1.71 -3.87
N ALA A 35 -4.98 -0.97 -2.90
CA ALA A 35 -4.31 -0.69 -1.63
C ALA A 35 -4.18 -1.98 -0.79
N VAL A 36 -3.09 -2.05 -0.03
CA VAL A 36 -2.75 -3.20 0.80
C VAL A 36 -3.03 -2.88 2.26
N SER A 37 -3.59 -3.81 3.03
CA SER A 37 -3.72 -3.61 4.48
C SER A 37 -2.37 -3.81 5.18
N LYS A 38 -1.97 -2.83 5.99
CA LYS A 38 -0.74 -2.85 6.80
C LYS A 38 0.50 -3.26 5.98
N PRO A 39 0.90 -2.45 4.98
CA PRO A 39 2.12 -2.70 4.21
C PRO A 39 3.35 -2.59 5.12
N THR A 40 4.26 -3.55 4.99
CA THR A 40 5.53 -3.54 5.74
C THR A 40 6.68 -3.02 4.89
N LEU A 41 7.74 -2.56 5.56
CA LEU A 41 8.93 -2.08 4.88
C LEU A 41 9.63 -3.18 4.07
N ASP A 42 9.64 -4.40 4.61
CA ASP A 42 10.30 -5.56 4.01
C ASP A 42 9.58 -6.03 2.74
N GLU A 43 8.25 -5.94 2.67
CA GLU A 43 7.51 -6.26 1.46
C GLU A 43 7.78 -5.27 0.34
N ILE A 44 7.83 -3.97 0.67
CA ILE A 44 8.17 -2.93 -0.31
C ILE A 44 9.58 -3.17 -0.84
N LYS A 45 10.53 -3.50 0.06
CA LYS A 45 11.90 -3.86 -0.31
C LYS A 45 11.92 -5.07 -1.24
N SER A 46 11.28 -6.18 -0.86
CA SER A 46 11.25 -7.42 -1.65
C SER A 46 10.66 -7.21 -3.05
N VAL A 47 9.63 -6.39 -3.17
CA VAL A 47 9.05 -6.05 -4.48
C VAL A 47 10.00 -5.14 -5.29
N LEU A 48 10.66 -4.17 -4.67
CA LEU A 48 11.64 -3.34 -5.37
C LEU A 48 12.86 -4.13 -5.85
N GLU A 49 13.32 -5.11 -5.06
CA GLU A 49 14.34 -6.09 -5.45
C GLU A 49 13.86 -6.91 -6.66
N HIS A 50 12.61 -7.40 -6.62
CA HIS A 50 12.03 -8.14 -7.75
C HIS A 50 11.93 -7.29 -9.03
N LEU A 51 11.62 -6.01 -8.91
CA LEU A 51 11.55 -5.05 -10.01
C LEU A 51 12.93 -4.53 -10.47
N ASN A 52 14.03 -5.00 -9.85
CA ASN A 52 15.40 -4.54 -10.08
C ASN A 52 15.54 -3.01 -10.05
N VAL A 53 14.85 -2.35 -9.11
CA VAL A 53 14.93 -0.89 -8.96
C VAL A 53 15.95 -0.53 -7.87
N PRO A 54 16.93 0.34 -8.16
CA PRO A 54 17.86 0.81 -7.15
C PRO A 54 17.13 1.53 -6.02
N HIS A 55 17.33 1.06 -4.79
CA HIS A 55 16.62 1.56 -3.62
C HIS A 55 17.48 1.52 -2.35
N ILE A 56 17.11 2.34 -1.38
CA ILE A 56 17.75 2.43 -0.06
C ILE A 56 16.68 2.41 1.01
N VAL A 57 16.87 1.56 2.01
CA VAL A 57 15.94 1.39 3.12
C VAL A 57 16.44 2.16 4.33
N GLU A 58 15.60 3.03 4.88
CA GLU A 58 15.87 3.83 6.08
C GLU A 58 14.84 3.46 7.17
N PRO A 59 15.08 2.38 7.94
CA PRO A 59 14.08 1.83 8.87
C PRO A 59 13.76 2.76 10.05
N ARG A 60 14.68 3.65 10.42
CA ARG A 60 14.51 4.58 11.56
C ARG A 60 13.68 5.83 11.21
N LYS A 61 13.48 6.12 9.92
CA LYS A 61 12.72 7.30 9.48
C LYS A 61 11.22 7.01 9.57
N ARG A 62 10.42 8.07 9.76
CA ARG A 62 8.97 7.98 9.95
C ARG A 62 8.25 8.99 9.10
N TYR A 63 7.01 8.67 8.71
CA TYR A 63 6.16 9.60 8.00
C TYR A 63 5.55 10.61 8.99
N PRO A 64 5.69 11.94 8.78
CA PRO A 64 5.20 12.92 9.77
C PRO A 64 3.70 12.82 10.06
N ARG A 65 2.90 12.41 9.09
CA ARG A 65 1.44 12.25 9.25
C ARG A 65 1.05 10.92 9.90
N ASN A 66 1.93 9.92 9.87
CA ASN A 66 1.72 8.63 10.53
C ASN A 66 3.04 8.17 11.18
N TRP A 67 3.23 8.57 12.43
CA TRP A 67 4.43 8.27 13.21
C TRP A 67 4.50 6.81 13.70
N LEU A 68 3.35 6.12 13.74
CA LEU A 68 3.24 4.76 14.28
C LEU A 68 3.91 3.73 13.37
N VAL A 69 3.98 4.00 12.07
CA VAL A 69 4.59 3.11 11.08
C VAL A 69 6.01 3.58 10.76
N PRO A 70 7.06 2.90 11.28
CA PRO A 70 8.43 3.21 10.92
C PRO A 70 8.77 2.73 9.51
N GLY A 71 9.78 3.35 8.93
CA GLY A 71 10.34 2.96 7.64
C GLY A 71 10.12 4.00 6.55
N ARG A 72 11.17 4.16 5.75
CA ARG A 72 11.17 4.96 4.53
C ARG A 72 12.04 4.25 3.50
N VAL A 73 11.60 4.23 2.25
CA VAL A 73 12.42 3.74 1.14
C VAL A 73 12.68 4.88 0.17
N ARG A 74 13.94 5.07 -0.22
CA ARG A 74 14.33 5.94 -1.31
C ARG A 74 14.51 5.10 -2.57
N VAL A 75 14.03 5.58 -3.70
CA VAL A 75 14.05 4.85 -4.97
C VAL A 75 14.55 5.76 -6.09
N TYR A 76 15.45 5.25 -6.92
CA TYR A 76 15.93 5.94 -8.10
C TYR A 76 15.02 5.64 -9.31
N LEU A 77 14.42 6.68 -9.89
CA LEU A 77 13.53 6.57 -11.07
C LEU A 77 14.15 7.24 -12.31
N GLY A 78 15.44 7.55 -12.27
CA GLY A 78 16.09 8.40 -13.26
C GLY A 78 15.87 9.90 -13.00
N ASP A 79 16.72 10.73 -13.59
CA ASP A 79 16.69 12.18 -13.34
C ASP A 79 15.39 12.78 -13.89
N SER A 80 14.65 13.46 -13.02
CA SER A 80 13.35 14.05 -13.33
C SER A 80 13.43 15.42 -14.01
N SER A 81 14.65 15.92 -14.28
CA SER A 81 14.90 17.23 -14.88
C SER A 81 14.23 17.41 -16.24
N ASP A 82 13.92 16.32 -16.95
CA ASP A 82 13.36 16.37 -18.31
C ASP A 82 11.85 16.09 -18.37
N ALA A 83 11.17 15.86 -17.23
CA ALA A 83 9.80 15.34 -17.21
C ALA A 83 8.73 16.33 -16.69
N ASN A 84 9.08 17.60 -16.43
CA ASN A 84 8.12 18.62 -16.00
C ASN A 84 7.48 19.33 -17.19
N GLY A 85 6.66 18.60 -17.96
CA GLY A 85 6.00 19.15 -19.14
C GLY A 85 4.96 18.22 -19.76
N ALA A 86 3.95 17.79 -18.99
CA ALA A 86 2.62 17.43 -19.49
C ALA A 86 1.75 16.80 -18.40
N ASN A 87 1.07 17.62 -17.59
CA ASN A 87 -0.24 17.23 -17.08
C ASN A 87 -1.12 18.46 -16.89
N ALA A 88 -1.60 19.00 -18.01
CA ALA A 88 -2.84 19.76 -18.05
C ALA A 88 -3.89 18.86 -18.73
N SER A 89 -4.40 17.87 -18.01
CA SER A 89 -5.62 17.16 -18.42
C SER A 89 -6.78 17.62 -17.55
N THR A 90 -7.39 18.72 -17.96
CA THR A 90 -8.73 19.13 -17.55
C THR A 90 -9.71 18.15 -18.17
N ASN A 91 -10.08 17.09 -17.46
CA ASN A 91 -11.22 16.25 -17.86
C ASN A 91 -12.45 16.66 -17.05
N LYS A 92 -13.21 17.62 -17.57
CA LYS A 92 -14.62 17.82 -17.23
C LYS A 92 -15.45 16.86 -18.10
N GLY A 93 -16.11 15.91 -17.44
CA GLY A 93 -17.31 15.23 -17.94
C GLY A 93 -17.09 14.10 -18.95
N SER A 94 -17.49 12.88 -18.58
CA SER A 94 -18.41 12.06 -19.40
C SER A 94 -18.74 10.75 -18.70
N THR A 95 -20.03 10.53 -18.53
CA THR A 95 -20.67 9.25 -18.21
C THR A 95 -20.76 8.41 -19.49
N SER A 96 -20.30 7.17 -19.48
CA SER A 96 -20.86 6.12 -20.34
C SER A 96 -20.50 4.72 -19.85
N THR A 97 -21.55 4.01 -19.47
CA THR A 97 -21.77 2.58 -19.61
C THR A 97 -21.23 2.07 -20.96
N THR A 98 -20.48 0.94 -20.99
CA THR A 98 -20.55 -0.18 -21.97
C THR A 98 -19.29 -1.07 -21.86
N ALA A 99 -19.52 -2.37 -21.66
CA ALA A 99 -18.72 -3.60 -21.85
C ALA A 99 -17.17 -3.61 -21.77
N PRO A 100 -16.55 -4.54 -21.00
CA PRO A 100 -15.12 -4.83 -21.10
C PRO A 100 -14.84 -5.83 -22.24
N ASP A 101 -14.46 -5.33 -23.41
CA ASP A 101 -13.81 -6.16 -24.44
C ASP A 101 -12.29 -6.17 -24.23
N SER A 102 -11.71 -7.37 -24.32
CA SER A 102 -10.30 -7.62 -24.08
C SER A 102 -9.47 -7.17 -25.27
N THR A 103 -8.54 -6.24 -25.06
CA THR A 103 -7.38 -6.15 -25.96
C THR A 103 -6.13 -5.78 -25.19
N ASN A 104 -5.24 -6.76 -25.14
CA ASN A 104 -3.92 -6.72 -24.50
C ASN A 104 -2.97 -5.93 -25.41
N GLY A 105 -2.89 -4.61 -25.19
CA GLY A 105 -1.97 -3.73 -25.89
C GLY A 105 -0.68 -3.52 -25.09
N THR A 106 0.28 -4.44 -25.21
CA THR A 106 1.65 -4.26 -24.69
C THR A 106 2.39 -3.24 -25.54
N ASN A 107 2.19 -1.95 -25.24
CA ASN A 107 3.00 -0.87 -25.81
C ASN A 107 4.33 -0.78 -25.03
N ASN A 108 5.37 -1.38 -25.60
CA ASN A 108 6.76 -1.08 -25.30
C ASN A 108 7.05 0.38 -25.66
N VAL A 109 6.85 1.28 -24.70
CA VAL A 109 7.44 2.61 -24.75
C VAL A 109 8.36 2.68 -23.55
N SER A 110 9.65 2.86 -23.79
CA SER A 110 10.71 3.22 -22.85
C SER A 110 10.45 4.60 -22.22
N LYS A 111 9.23 4.80 -21.71
CA LYS A 111 8.79 5.97 -20.98
C LYS A 111 9.30 5.81 -19.55
N LYS A 112 10.09 6.78 -19.08
CA LYS A 112 10.57 6.85 -17.69
C LYS A 112 9.39 6.54 -16.75
N ARG A 113 9.52 5.50 -15.93
CA ARG A 113 8.48 5.07 -14.98
C ARG A 113 8.19 6.22 -14.02
N THR A 114 6.93 6.61 -13.88
CA THR A 114 6.54 7.65 -12.91
C THR A 114 6.45 7.08 -11.50
N LYS A 115 6.63 7.94 -10.48
CA LYS A 115 6.46 7.56 -9.07
C LYS A 115 5.09 6.93 -8.79
N LYS A 116 4.04 7.45 -9.43
CA LYS A 116 2.68 6.95 -9.25
C LYS A 116 2.49 5.56 -9.84
N GLN A 117 3.03 5.32 -11.04
CA GLN A 117 3.02 3.99 -11.67
C GLN A 117 3.74 2.97 -10.79
N LEU A 118 4.93 3.31 -10.29
CA LEU A 118 5.69 2.45 -9.39
C LEU A 118 4.91 2.13 -8.11
N LEU A 119 4.24 3.11 -7.49
CA LEU A 119 3.41 2.85 -6.30
C LEU A 119 2.27 1.87 -6.57
N ASN A 120 1.58 2.01 -7.70
CA ASN A 120 0.48 1.12 -8.06
C ASN A 120 0.99 -0.30 -8.37
N GLU A 121 2.13 -0.41 -9.06
CA GLU A 121 2.81 -1.67 -9.35
C GLU A 121 3.23 -2.38 -8.06
N ILE A 122 3.86 -1.66 -7.12
CA ILE A 122 4.24 -2.20 -5.82
C ILE A 122 3.01 -2.70 -5.05
N ALA A 123 1.92 -1.91 -4.98
CA ALA A 123 0.72 -2.31 -4.25
C ALA A 123 0.09 -3.60 -4.81
N THR A 124 0.08 -3.71 -6.14
CA THR A 124 -0.43 -4.88 -6.85
C THR A 124 0.41 -6.12 -6.54
N LEU A 125 1.74 -6.01 -6.62
CA LEU A 125 2.65 -7.12 -6.37
C LEU A 125 2.66 -7.55 -4.90
N ILE A 126 2.60 -6.61 -3.95
CA ILE A 126 2.49 -6.94 -2.52
C ILE A 126 1.23 -7.76 -2.25
N SER A 127 0.10 -7.43 -2.91
CA SER A 127 -1.15 -8.19 -2.79
C SER A 127 -1.02 -9.63 -3.28
N GLN A 128 -0.07 -9.90 -4.20
CA GLN A 128 0.20 -11.22 -4.77
C GLN A 128 1.29 -12.00 -4.03
N LEU A 129 1.94 -11.42 -3.00
CA LEU A 129 2.99 -12.11 -2.26
C LEU A 129 2.46 -13.34 -1.52
N LYS A 130 3.14 -14.47 -1.70
CA LYS A 130 2.82 -15.76 -1.06
C LYS A 130 2.77 -15.67 0.47
N THR A 131 3.60 -14.81 1.06
CA THR A 131 3.65 -14.56 2.51
C THR A 131 2.31 -14.10 3.10
N ARG A 132 1.43 -13.47 2.30
CA ARG A 132 0.10 -13.02 2.72
C ARG A 132 -1.01 -14.04 2.45
N GLN A 133 -0.80 -14.97 1.53
CA GLN A 133 -1.81 -15.93 1.08
C GLN A 133 -2.04 -17.08 2.09
N THR A 134 -1.13 -17.28 3.05
CA THR A 134 -1.17 -18.38 4.04
C THR A 134 -2.31 -18.30 5.05
N SER A 135 -3.05 -17.18 5.09
CA SER A 135 -4.20 -17.01 6.00
C SER A 135 -5.55 -17.46 5.42
N ILE A 136 -5.62 -17.79 4.12
CA ILE A 136 -6.88 -18.12 3.44
C ILE A 136 -7.11 -19.64 3.32
N SER A 137 -6.08 -20.47 3.48
CA SER A 137 -6.15 -21.93 3.28
C SER A 137 -6.38 -22.77 4.55
N SER A 138 -6.64 -22.18 5.72
CA SER A 138 -6.81 -22.92 6.98
C SER A 138 -8.26 -23.05 7.48
N THR A 139 -9.27 -22.94 6.60
CA THR A 139 -10.68 -23.20 6.96
C THR A 139 -11.19 -24.52 6.37
N LYS A 140 -10.76 -25.65 6.96
CA LYS A 140 -11.53 -26.90 6.92
C LYS A 140 -11.32 -27.73 8.19
N SER A 141 -12.45 -28.09 8.81
CA SER A 141 -12.72 -29.10 9.84
C SER A 141 -12.18 -28.91 11.27
N SER A 142 -13.03 -28.37 12.14
CA SER A 142 -13.38 -29.03 13.42
C SER A 142 -14.77 -28.57 13.86
N THR A 143 -15.79 -29.30 13.42
CA THR A 143 -17.08 -29.36 14.12
C THR A 143 -16.88 -30.21 15.37
N ASP A 144 -16.95 -29.59 16.55
CA ASP A 144 -17.21 -30.32 17.79
C ASP A 144 -18.46 -29.74 18.46
N LYS A 145 -19.43 -30.62 18.69
CA LYS A 145 -20.70 -30.35 19.34
C LYS A 145 -20.56 -30.60 20.84
N GLY A 146 -20.68 -29.52 21.62
CA GLY A 146 -21.54 -29.45 22.80
C GLY A 146 -21.04 -30.01 24.14
N SER A 147 -21.05 -29.16 25.17
CA SER A 147 -21.76 -29.40 26.45
C SER A 147 -21.75 -28.12 27.28
N GLY A 148 -22.91 -27.65 27.74
CA GLY A 148 -23.05 -26.42 28.50
C GLY A 148 -22.81 -26.58 30.01
N THR A 149 -22.71 -25.46 30.73
CA THR A 149 -23.42 -25.28 32.01
C THR A 149 -23.61 -23.79 32.29
N SER A 150 -24.81 -23.46 32.73
CA SER A 150 -25.28 -22.19 33.26
C SER A 150 -24.68 -21.89 34.64
N THR A 151 -24.38 -20.61 34.92
CA THR A 151 -24.58 -20.05 36.28
C THR A 151 -24.82 -18.55 36.19
N SER A 152 -25.86 -18.10 36.89
CA SER A 152 -26.38 -16.74 36.93
C SER A 152 -25.66 -15.87 37.97
N SER A 153 -25.55 -14.56 37.74
CA SER A 153 -25.61 -13.59 38.86
C SER A 153 -25.85 -12.13 38.42
N LYS A 154 -27.11 -11.71 38.59
CA LYS A 154 -27.63 -10.45 39.16
C LYS A 154 -27.10 -9.08 38.70
N LYS A 155 -28.00 -8.35 38.01
CA LYS A 155 -28.17 -6.88 38.00
C LYS A 155 -28.32 -6.31 39.42
N LYS A 156 -27.79 -5.11 39.65
CA LYS A 156 -28.28 -4.14 40.67
C LYS A 156 -28.53 -2.76 40.01
N PRO A 157 -29.60 -2.03 40.38
CA PRO A 157 -29.99 -0.77 39.74
C PRO A 157 -29.54 0.49 40.52
N GLY A 158 -29.29 1.58 39.76
CA GLY A 158 -29.77 2.95 40.02
C GLY A 158 -29.16 3.80 41.15
N LYS A 159 -28.69 5.00 40.82
CA LYS A 159 -29.04 6.23 41.57
C LYS A 159 -28.84 7.51 40.73
N LYS A 160 -29.97 8.12 40.37
CA LYS A 160 -30.10 9.50 39.89
C LYS A 160 -29.98 10.42 41.11
N LYS A 161 -29.17 11.47 41.07
CA LYS A 161 -29.18 12.56 42.07
C LYS A 161 -29.43 13.89 41.34
N ARG A 162 -30.12 14.75 42.09
CA ARG A 162 -30.94 15.89 41.72
C ARG A 162 -30.16 17.04 41.12
#